data_AF-A0A248VKI5-F1
#
_entry.id   AF-A0A248VKI5-F1
#
_cell.length_a   1.000
_cell.length_b   1.000
_cell.length_c   1.000
_cell.angle_alpha   90.00
_cell.angle_beta   90.00
_cell.angle_gamma   90.00
#
_symmetry.space_group_name_H-M   'P 1'
#
loop_
_entity.id
_entity.type
_entity.pdbx_description
1 polymer ?
#
loop_
_entity_poly.entity_id
_entity_poly.type
_entity_poly.pdbx_seq_one_letter_code
_entity_poly.pdbx_strand_id
1 'polypeptide(L)'
;MSDSALDAAGSSLPLSPPRTAASPRAPSEARADSAGKEHVIDAMRGFAALLVAYFHCRQVEWVGMQAFHQSVGHAFSLNAIAAYLTFPIAWGSAGVPIFFVISGYCIHRGGALRLAGNPAYRLDTGNFWVRRFARIYPVLLAALVLTFALDWFSLQLPPVNHKIREIGLQAFLVNLFSLQGVAGKTFGSNGALWTLSLEVQFYAIYPLLFALRRRIGMTSVLAIVAVINVVSAYVLERHDIQFFTSYWFSWTLGAWIADARARSAPHARSPVWLYALAAGFVALGCAAFHFGQYGAFQLWAIGFAFYLYKALERGNADRGPAFGMRLLSRLGDFSFSLYLIHLPIFVLLSSLLFRSSLQMSIWPSFGYMLVAVPAAYVFYRLVELPAMKWSASFKPKAALKQA
;
A
#
# COMPACT_ATOMS: atom_id res chain seq x y z
N MET A 1 -7.32 58.71 -15.08
CA MET A 1 -7.07 59.59 -13.92
C MET A 1 -8.34 59.63 -13.07
N SER A 2 -8.19 59.95 -11.78
CA SER A 2 -9.23 60.09 -10.74
C SER A 2 -10.19 58.90 -10.52
N ASP A 3 -9.92 58.14 -9.46
CA ASP A 3 -10.97 57.57 -8.60
C ASP A 3 -11.83 58.69 -7.98
N SER A 4 -13.11 58.41 -7.72
CA SER A 4 -13.76 58.76 -6.45
C SER A 4 -15.08 58.01 -6.28
N ALA A 5 -15.29 57.42 -5.11
CA ALA A 5 -16.52 56.72 -4.71
C ALA A 5 -17.47 57.66 -3.91
N LEU A 6 -18.63 57.11 -3.49
CA LEU A 6 -19.67 57.71 -2.63
C LEU A 6 -20.56 58.76 -3.36
N ASP A 7 -21.88 58.89 -3.16
CA ASP A 7 -22.89 58.10 -2.41
C ASP A 7 -24.31 58.54 -2.89
N ALA A 8 -25.49 58.00 -2.54
CA ALA A 8 -25.94 56.88 -1.68
C ALA A 8 -27.37 56.41 -2.11
N ALA A 9 -27.94 55.44 -1.38
CA ALA A 9 -29.38 55.16 -1.17
C ALA A 9 -30.31 54.81 -2.37
N GLY A 10 -30.84 53.58 -2.37
CA GLY A 10 -31.92 53.14 -3.26
C GLY A 10 -32.42 51.73 -2.91
N SER A 11 -33.57 51.63 -2.27
CA SER A 11 -34.13 50.36 -1.78
C SER A 11 -34.72 49.47 -2.88
N SER A 12 -34.35 48.19 -2.93
CA SER A 12 -35.30 47.07 -3.13
C SER A 12 -34.60 45.71 -3.03
N LEU A 13 -35.22 44.76 -2.32
CA LEU A 13 -34.80 43.35 -2.25
C LEU A 13 -35.29 42.60 -3.50
N PRO A 14 -34.40 41.94 -4.27
CA PRO A 14 -34.83 40.88 -5.18
C PRO A 14 -35.01 39.59 -4.39
N LEU A 15 -36.26 39.15 -4.25
CA LEU A 15 -36.60 37.81 -3.73
C LEU A 15 -35.87 36.75 -4.56
N SER A 16 -34.98 35.98 -3.92
CA SER A 16 -34.39 34.80 -4.56
C SER A 16 -35.45 33.70 -4.69
N PRO A 17 -35.74 33.18 -5.91
CA PRO A 17 -36.66 32.06 -6.06
C PRO A 17 -36.08 30.79 -5.44
N PRO A 18 -36.93 29.82 -5.04
CA PRO A 18 -36.47 28.60 -4.39
C PRO A 18 -35.55 27.78 -5.30
N ARG A 19 -34.42 27.30 -4.76
CA ARG A 19 -33.46 26.45 -5.48
C ARG A 19 -34.03 25.05 -5.71
N THR A 20 -34.72 24.85 -6.83
CA THR A 20 -35.20 23.54 -7.31
C THR A 20 -34.54 23.13 -8.64
N ALA A 21 -33.23 22.92 -8.62
CA ALA A 21 -32.52 22.06 -9.58
C ALA A 21 -31.12 21.73 -9.05
N ALA A 22 -30.68 20.48 -9.15
CA ALA A 22 -29.29 20.11 -8.87
C ALA A 22 -28.40 20.59 -10.02
N SER A 23 -27.67 21.69 -9.83
CA SER A 23 -26.70 22.15 -10.82
C SER A 23 -25.55 21.14 -10.98
N PRO A 24 -25.00 20.95 -12.19
CA PRO A 24 -23.75 20.22 -12.36
C PRO A 24 -22.66 20.95 -11.58
N ARG A 25 -21.96 20.24 -10.68
CA ARG A 25 -20.86 20.82 -9.89
C ARG A 25 -19.82 21.47 -10.79
N ALA A 26 -19.31 22.62 -10.38
CA ALA A 26 -18.19 23.27 -11.06
C ALA A 26 -16.98 22.32 -11.14
N PRO A 27 -16.27 22.22 -12.29
CA PRO A 27 -15.15 21.30 -12.46
C PRO A 27 -14.01 21.48 -11.43
N SER A 28 -13.90 22.65 -10.81
CA SER A 28 -12.92 22.96 -9.76
C SER A 28 -13.13 22.13 -8.48
N GLU A 29 -14.36 22.11 -7.94
CA GLU A 29 -14.68 21.38 -6.71
C GLU A 29 -14.46 19.87 -6.86
N ALA A 30 -14.86 19.31 -8.00
CA ALA A 30 -14.68 17.89 -8.30
C ALA A 30 -13.20 17.49 -8.39
N ARG A 31 -12.32 18.39 -8.86
CA ARG A 31 -10.87 18.19 -8.90
C ARG A 31 -10.26 18.26 -7.51
N ALA A 32 -10.64 19.25 -6.70
CA ALA A 32 -10.20 19.36 -5.30
C ALA A 32 -10.58 18.13 -4.47
N ASP A 33 -11.84 17.66 -4.59
CA ASP A 33 -12.35 16.43 -3.97
C ASP A 33 -11.56 15.17 -4.37
N SER A 34 -11.05 15.11 -5.61
CA SER A 34 -10.21 13.99 -6.06
C SER A 34 -8.79 14.05 -5.51
N ALA A 35 -8.15 15.23 -5.53
CA ALA A 35 -6.79 15.42 -5.05
C ALA A 35 -6.65 15.14 -3.55
N GLY A 36 -7.63 15.59 -2.73
CA GLY A 36 -7.64 15.31 -1.29
C GLY A 36 -7.67 13.81 -0.97
N LYS A 37 -8.39 13.01 -1.75
CA LYS A 37 -8.48 11.55 -1.55
C LYS A 37 -7.22 10.81 -2.00
N GLU A 38 -6.60 11.28 -3.07
CA GLU A 38 -5.34 10.73 -3.56
C GLU A 38 -4.22 10.99 -2.53
N HIS A 39 -4.14 12.20 -1.95
CA HIS A 39 -3.24 12.49 -0.81
C HIS A 39 -3.42 11.59 0.43
N VAL A 40 -4.66 11.24 0.82
CA VAL A 40 -4.91 10.30 1.93
C VAL A 40 -4.30 8.93 1.63
N ILE A 41 -4.56 8.42 0.42
CA ILE A 41 -4.12 7.09 -0.01
C ILE A 41 -2.58 7.06 -0.09
N ASP A 42 -1.97 8.05 -0.73
CA ASP A 42 -0.53 8.10 -0.91
C ASP A 42 0.20 8.31 0.43
N ALA A 43 -0.37 9.10 1.35
CA ALA A 43 0.16 9.21 2.72
C ALA A 43 0.13 7.87 3.47
N MET A 44 -0.94 7.09 3.35
CA MET A 44 -1.03 5.76 3.96
C MET A 44 -0.09 4.75 3.29
N ARG A 45 0.13 4.83 1.98
CA ARG A 45 1.15 4.04 1.26
C ARG A 45 2.56 4.37 1.75
N GLY A 46 2.89 5.66 1.89
CA GLY A 46 4.19 6.11 2.38
C GLY A 46 4.45 5.67 3.83
N PHE A 47 3.45 5.79 4.70
CA PHE A 47 3.50 5.27 6.07
C PHE A 47 3.74 3.76 6.11
N ALA A 48 2.95 2.99 5.35
CA ALA A 48 3.09 1.53 5.28
C ALA A 48 4.46 1.09 4.71
N ALA A 49 5.00 1.81 3.72
CA ALA A 49 6.33 1.55 3.15
C ALA A 49 7.43 1.72 4.20
N LEU A 50 7.43 2.85 4.91
CA LEU A 50 8.40 3.11 5.99
C LEU A 50 8.28 2.09 7.12
N LEU A 51 7.05 1.76 7.52
CA LEU A 51 6.77 0.84 8.62
C LEU A 51 7.32 -0.57 8.33
N VAL A 52 7.08 -1.10 7.13
CA VAL A 52 7.62 -2.41 6.71
C VAL A 52 9.14 -2.35 6.53
N ALA A 53 9.66 -1.33 5.85
CA ALA A 53 11.10 -1.20 5.61
C ALA A 53 11.88 -1.11 6.92
N TYR A 54 11.44 -0.29 7.88
CA TYR A 54 12.14 -0.16 9.16
C TYR A 54 11.99 -1.41 10.06
N PHE A 55 10.86 -2.13 9.95
CA PHE A 55 10.72 -3.46 10.57
C PHE A 55 11.73 -4.47 10.02
N HIS A 56 11.85 -4.59 8.69
CA HIS A 56 12.85 -5.45 8.07
C HIS A 56 14.29 -5.00 8.40
N CYS A 57 14.55 -3.69 8.46
CA CYS A 57 15.85 -3.17 8.88
C CYS A 57 16.25 -3.66 10.28
N ARG A 58 15.33 -3.62 11.25
CA ARG A 58 15.56 -4.16 12.60
C ARG A 58 15.75 -5.68 12.59
N GLN A 59 15.07 -6.43 11.72
CA GLN A 59 15.24 -7.88 11.59
C GLN A 59 16.54 -8.32 10.89
N VAL A 60 17.19 -7.42 10.15
CA VAL A 60 18.48 -7.67 9.50
C VAL A 60 19.64 -7.32 10.42
N GLU A 61 19.55 -6.19 11.13
CA GLU A 61 20.70 -5.55 11.78
C GLU A 61 20.68 -5.55 13.31
N TRP A 62 19.51 -5.63 13.96
CA TRP A 62 19.40 -5.37 15.39
C TRP A 62 19.06 -6.64 16.17
N VAL A 63 19.62 -6.79 17.38
CA VAL A 63 19.46 -8.00 18.23
C VAL A 63 18.02 -8.32 18.65
N GLY A 64 17.06 -7.41 18.43
CA GLY A 64 15.67 -7.59 18.82
C GLY A 64 15.39 -7.16 20.26
N MET A 65 14.13 -6.84 20.55
CA MET A 65 13.76 -6.16 21.80
C MET A 65 14.02 -7.01 23.05
N GLN A 66 13.83 -8.32 22.96
CA GLN A 66 14.02 -9.23 24.10
C GLN A 66 15.50 -9.30 24.52
N ALA A 67 16.41 -9.56 23.58
CA ALA A 67 17.86 -9.59 23.85
C ALA A 67 18.39 -8.19 24.25
N PHE A 68 17.85 -7.13 23.64
CA PHE A 68 18.17 -5.76 24.04
C PHE A 68 17.78 -5.46 25.49
N HIS A 69 16.55 -5.82 25.89
CA HIS A 69 16.08 -5.59 27.25
C HIS A 69 16.86 -6.44 28.28
N GLN A 70 17.20 -7.69 27.96
CA GLN A 70 17.99 -8.57 28.84
C GLN A 70 19.40 -8.04 29.14
N SER A 71 19.99 -7.28 28.22
CA SER A 71 21.37 -6.78 28.32
C SER A 71 21.48 -5.32 28.78
N VAL A 72 20.52 -4.47 28.41
CA VAL A 72 20.52 -3.04 28.72
C VAL A 72 19.59 -2.70 29.90
N GLY A 73 18.63 -3.57 30.22
CA GLY A 73 17.66 -3.36 31.29
C GLY A 73 16.95 -2.01 31.17
N HIS A 74 16.86 -1.29 32.28
CA HIS A 74 16.25 0.05 32.36
C HIS A 74 17.28 1.20 32.24
N ALA A 75 18.47 0.96 31.66
CA ALA A 75 19.51 1.98 31.57
C ALA A 75 19.06 3.23 30.79
N PHE A 76 19.26 4.42 31.38
CA PHE A 76 18.82 5.69 30.80
C PHE A 76 19.88 6.27 29.84
N SER A 77 20.00 5.66 28.66
CA SER A 77 20.88 6.12 27.57
C SER A 77 20.08 6.54 26.34
N LEU A 78 20.63 7.43 25.50
CA LEU A 78 19.99 7.81 24.22
C LEU A 78 19.71 6.59 23.33
N ASN A 79 20.60 5.59 23.34
CA ASN A 79 20.41 4.32 22.62
C ASN A 79 19.22 3.52 23.17
N ALA A 80 19.08 3.41 24.50
CA ALA A 80 17.96 2.72 25.12
C ALA A 80 16.63 3.44 24.89
N ILE A 81 16.60 4.76 25.06
CA ILE A 81 15.40 5.59 24.79
C ILE A 81 14.98 5.43 23.32
N ALA A 82 15.90 5.57 22.37
CA ALA A 82 15.61 5.38 20.95
C ALA A 82 15.14 3.95 20.65
N ALA A 83 15.79 2.92 21.21
CA ALA A 83 15.38 1.53 21.03
C ALA A 83 13.94 1.29 21.54
N TYR A 84 13.61 1.72 22.76
CA TYR A 84 12.29 1.56 23.35
C TYR A 84 11.21 2.37 22.61
N LEU A 85 11.51 3.59 22.14
CA LEU A 85 10.59 4.35 21.29
C LEU A 85 10.28 3.64 19.96
N THR A 86 11.18 2.79 19.47
CA THR A 86 10.92 1.95 18.27
C THR A 86 10.17 0.65 18.57
N PHE A 87 9.74 0.41 19.82
CA PHE A 87 8.97 -0.79 20.18
C PHE A 87 7.75 -1.05 19.28
N PRO A 88 6.89 -0.06 18.93
CA PRO A 88 5.72 -0.28 18.06
C PRO A 88 6.05 -0.85 16.67
N ILE A 89 7.28 -0.69 16.20
CA ILE A 89 7.76 -1.25 14.92
C ILE A 89 7.83 -2.78 14.97
N ALA A 90 7.72 -3.42 16.14
CA ALA A 90 7.59 -4.88 16.27
C ALA A 90 6.39 -5.44 15.48
N TRP A 91 5.33 -4.66 15.30
CA TRP A 91 4.16 -5.00 14.47
C TRP A 91 4.24 -4.40 13.06
N GLY A 92 5.43 -4.04 12.55
CA GLY A 92 5.56 -3.34 11.27
C GLY A 92 5.12 -4.13 10.04
N SER A 93 4.97 -5.46 10.16
CA SER A 93 4.27 -6.31 9.19
C SER A 93 2.82 -5.87 8.92
N ALA A 94 2.18 -5.12 9.82
CA ALA A 94 0.88 -4.47 9.64
C ALA A 94 0.83 -3.47 8.47
N GLY A 95 1.96 -3.02 7.93
CA GLY A 95 1.97 -2.25 6.69
C GLY A 95 1.56 -3.04 5.44
N VAL A 96 1.72 -4.38 5.43
CA VAL A 96 1.33 -5.21 4.28
C VAL A 96 -0.20 -5.25 4.06
N PRO A 97 -1.07 -5.50 5.06
CA PRO A 97 -2.51 -5.44 4.85
C PRO A 97 -3.00 -4.04 4.44
N ILE A 98 -2.32 -2.97 4.86
CA ILE A 98 -2.59 -1.60 4.37
C ILE A 98 -2.39 -1.53 2.85
N PHE A 99 -1.28 -2.05 2.33
CA PHE A 99 -1.04 -2.11 0.87
C PHE A 99 -2.10 -2.92 0.13
N PHE A 100 -2.55 -4.06 0.66
CA PHE A 100 -3.54 -4.90 -0.02
C PHE A 100 -4.93 -4.22 -0.07
N VAL A 101 -5.39 -3.63 1.04
CA VAL A 101 -6.63 -2.83 1.07
C VAL A 101 -6.54 -1.62 0.13
N ILE A 102 -5.41 -0.90 0.10
CA ILE A 102 -5.21 0.22 -0.84
C ILE A 102 -5.20 -0.27 -2.29
N SER A 103 -4.50 -1.37 -2.61
CA SER A 103 -4.43 -1.93 -3.95
C SER A 103 -5.83 -2.28 -4.46
N GLY A 104 -6.62 -3.00 -3.67
CA GLY A 104 -8.01 -3.35 -4.01
C GLY A 104 -8.89 -2.13 -4.23
N TYR A 105 -8.79 -1.10 -3.38
CA TYR A 105 -9.51 0.15 -3.57
C TYR A 105 -9.12 0.85 -4.88
N CYS A 106 -7.83 1.09 -5.10
CA CYS A 106 -7.33 1.81 -6.26
C CYS A 106 -7.62 1.08 -7.58
N ILE A 107 -7.56 -0.25 -7.59
CA ILE A 107 -7.86 -1.08 -8.76
C ILE A 107 -9.36 -1.08 -9.06
N HIS A 108 -10.20 -1.27 -8.06
CA HIS A 108 -11.63 -1.41 -8.28
C HIS A 108 -12.34 -0.06 -8.51
N ARG A 109 -11.90 1.04 -7.88
CA ARG A 109 -12.53 2.39 -7.96
C ARG A 109 -12.90 2.81 -9.38
N GLY A 110 -11.99 2.68 -10.33
CA GLY A 110 -12.25 3.08 -11.72
C GLY A 110 -13.35 2.26 -12.41
N GLY A 111 -13.43 0.96 -12.10
CA GLY A 111 -14.48 0.07 -12.60
C GLY A 111 -15.82 0.31 -11.88
N ALA A 112 -15.80 0.49 -10.56
CA ALA A 112 -16.97 0.76 -9.74
C ALA A 112 -17.69 2.06 -10.15
N LEU A 113 -16.95 3.15 -10.35
CA LEU A 113 -17.51 4.44 -10.78
C LEU A 113 -18.14 4.34 -12.17
N ARG A 114 -17.50 3.65 -13.11
CA ARG A 114 -18.04 3.44 -14.47
C ARG A 114 -19.28 2.55 -14.46
N LEU A 115 -19.31 1.52 -13.60
CA LEU A 115 -20.45 0.63 -13.45
C LEU A 115 -21.63 1.28 -12.73
N ALA A 116 -21.37 2.22 -11.81
CA ALA A 116 -22.40 3.04 -11.18
C ALA A 116 -23.04 4.04 -12.16
N GLY A 117 -22.25 4.62 -13.08
CA GLY A 117 -22.77 5.49 -14.15
C GLY A 117 -23.36 4.73 -15.35
N ASN A 118 -22.97 3.48 -15.59
CA ASN A 118 -23.47 2.64 -16.68
C ASN A 118 -23.52 1.16 -16.25
N PRO A 119 -24.70 0.61 -15.90
CA PRO A 119 -24.86 -0.80 -15.50
C PRO A 119 -24.40 -1.82 -16.55
N ALA A 120 -24.43 -1.46 -17.83
CA ALA A 120 -23.97 -2.31 -18.93
C ALA A 120 -22.42 -2.37 -19.05
N TYR A 121 -21.69 -1.49 -18.36
CA TYR A 121 -20.23 -1.40 -18.41
C TYR A 121 -19.55 -2.76 -18.16
N ARG A 122 -18.63 -3.12 -19.06
CA ARG A 122 -17.76 -4.29 -18.96
C ARG A 122 -16.31 -3.83 -18.81
N LEU A 123 -15.52 -4.59 -18.06
CA LEU A 123 -14.08 -4.35 -17.97
C LEU A 123 -13.42 -4.80 -19.28
N ASP A 124 -12.65 -3.89 -19.89
CA ASP A 124 -11.69 -4.24 -20.93
C ASP A 124 -10.53 -5.02 -20.28
N THR A 125 -10.63 -6.35 -20.33
CA THR A 125 -9.75 -7.29 -19.62
C THR A 125 -8.33 -7.31 -20.21
N GLY A 126 -8.19 -7.37 -21.53
CA GLY A 126 -6.88 -7.39 -22.19
C GLY A 126 -6.07 -6.14 -21.85
N ASN A 127 -6.67 -4.96 -22.01
CA ASN A 127 -6.03 -3.70 -21.67
C ASN A 127 -5.82 -3.52 -20.15
N PHE A 128 -6.71 -4.09 -19.31
CA PHE A 128 -6.45 -4.17 -17.88
C PHE A 128 -5.14 -4.91 -17.59
N TRP A 129 -4.95 -6.10 -18.15
CA TRP A 129 -3.73 -6.89 -17.96
C TRP A 129 -2.48 -6.20 -18.56
N VAL A 130 -2.55 -5.71 -19.81
CA VAL A 130 -1.40 -5.03 -20.45
C VAL A 130 -0.92 -3.84 -19.61
N ARG A 131 -1.84 -2.98 -19.11
CA ARG A 131 -1.45 -1.85 -18.25
C ARG A 131 -0.80 -2.29 -16.94
N ARG A 132 -1.24 -3.42 -16.37
CA ARG A 132 -0.70 -3.94 -15.10
C ARG A 132 0.67 -4.59 -15.30
N PHE A 133 0.83 -5.37 -16.37
CA PHE A 133 2.11 -5.91 -16.83
C PHE A 133 3.14 -4.80 -17.05
N ALA A 134 2.80 -3.81 -17.90
CA ALA A 134 3.66 -2.66 -18.20
C ALA A 134 4.02 -1.80 -16.97
N ARG A 135 3.21 -1.82 -15.91
CA ARG A 135 3.50 -1.13 -14.64
C ARG A 135 4.45 -1.92 -13.73
N ILE A 136 4.31 -3.24 -13.65
CA ILE A 136 5.05 -4.07 -12.67
C ILE A 136 6.31 -4.70 -13.26
N TYR A 137 6.23 -5.36 -14.41
CA TYR A 137 7.30 -6.23 -14.89
C TYR A 137 8.65 -5.52 -15.13
N PRO A 138 8.71 -4.29 -15.69
CA PRO A 138 9.98 -3.56 -15.80
C PRO A 138 10.63 -3.27 -14.44
N VAL A 139 9.81 -2.98 -13.43
CA VAL A 139 10.27 -2.64 -12.07
C VAL A 139 10.70 -3.90 -11.32
N LEU A 140 9.95 -4.99 -11.47
CA LEU A 140 10.30 -6.32 -10.95
C LEU A 140 11.64 -6.80 -11.53
N LEU A 141 11.80 -6.76 -12.87
CA LEU A 141 13.04 -7.19 -13.51
C LEU A 141 14.25 -6.39 -13.01
N ALA A 142 14.14 -5.07 -12.93
CA ALA A 142 15.21 -4.22 -12.40
C ALA A 142 15.49 -4.50 -10.91
N ALA A 143 14.46 -4.78 -10.10
CA ALA A 143 14.63 -5.14 -8.69
C ALA A 143 15.28 -6.51 -8.50
N LEU A 144 15.00 -7.50 -9.37
CA LEU A 144 15.67 -8.81 -9.36
C LEU A 144 17.14 -8.69 -9.77
N VAL A 145 17.45 -7.93 -10.81
CA VAL A 145 18.84 -7.66 -11.23
C VAL A 145 19.61 -6.92 -10.14
N LEU A 146 18.99 -5.92 -9.50
CA LEU A 146 19.59 -5.23 -8.35
C LEU A 146 19.80 -6.18 -7.16
N THR A 147 18.81 -7.00 -6.82
CA THR A 147 18.91 -8.02 -5.75
C THR A 147 20.10 -8.95 -6.03
N PHE A 148 20.20 -9.49 -7.24
CA PHE A 148 21.32 -10.35 -7.66
C PHE A 148 22.67 -9.66 -7.48
N ALA A 149 22.80 -8.40 -7.94
CA ALA A 149 24.07 -7.67 -7.86
C ALA A 149 24.51 -7.38 -6.40
N LEU A 150 23.57 -6.97 -5.54
CA LEU A 150 23.86 -6.66 -4.13
C LEU A 150 24.13 -7.94 -3.32
N ASP A 151 23.38 -9.02 -3.56
CA ASP A 151 23.59 -10.32 -2.89
C ASP A 151 24.88 -11.00 -3.37
N TRP A 152 25.19 -10.97 -4.67
CA TRP A 152 26.43 -11.50 -5.23
C TRP A 152 27.67 -10.87 -4.58
N PHE A 153 27.65 -9.56 -4.38
CA PHE A 153 28.71 -8.85 -3.68
C PHE A 153 28.73 -9.19 -2.18
N SER A 154 27.57 -9.28 -1.52
CA SER A 154 27.46 -9.66 -0.11
C SER A 154 27.98 -11.09 0.17
N LEU A 155 27.84 -12.01 -0.79
CA LEU A 155 28.39 -13.36 -0.71
C LEU A 155 29.93 -13.40 -0.71
N GLN A 156 30.61 -12.35 -1.18
CA GLN A 156 32.08 -12.23 -1.11
C GLN A 156 32.57 -11.73 0.26
N LEU A 157 31.68 -11.42 1.20
CA LEU A 157 31.98 -10.82 2.50
C LEU A 157 31.67 -11.78 3.65
N PRO A 158 32.55 -12.74 3.97
CA PRO A 158 32.32 -13.67 5.08
C PRO A 158 32.41 -12.97 6.46
N PRO A 159 31.56 -13.34 7.43
CA PRO A 159 30.49 -14.34 7.34
C PRO A 159 29.25 -13.80 6.60
N VAL A 160 28.70 -14.65 5.74
CA VAL A 160 27.54 -14.35 4.90
C VAL A 160 26.28 -14.15 5.74
N ASN A 161 25.47 -13.15 5.41
CA ASN A 161 24.22 -12.89 6.09
C ASN A 161 23.19 -14.00 5.81
N HIS A 162 22.67 -14.63 6.87
CA HIS A 162 21.69 -15.73 6.82
C HIS A 162 20.36 -15.39 6.12
N LYS A 163 20.09 -14.11 5.80
CA LYS A 163 18.93 -13.70 5.02
C LYS A 163 19.07 -14.01 3.52
N ILE A 164 20.29 -14.16 3.00
CA ILE A 164 20.52 -14.47 1.58
C ILE A 164 20.12 -15.93 1.30
N ARG A 165 19.12 -16.10 0.45
CA ARG A 165 18.66 -17.40 -0.07
C ARG A 165 19.29 -17.70 -1.43
N GLU A 166 18.72 -18.63 -2.18
CA GLU A 166 19.13 -18.96 -3.54
C GLU A 166 19.10 -17.74 -4.48
N ILE A 167 20.23 -17.49 -5.13
CA ILE A 167 20.40 -16.49 -6.20
C ILE A 167 20.56 -17.11 -7.60
N GLY A 168 20.33 -18.43 -7.73
CA GLY A 168 20.47 -19.16 -8.98
C GLY A 168 19.35 -18.89 -10.00
N LEU A 169 19.56 -19.32 -11.25
CA LEU A 169 18.64 -19.09 -12.36
C LEU A 169 17.21 -19.60 -12.09
N GLN A 170 17.06 -20.76 -11.44
CA GLN A 170 15.74 -21.29 -11.07
C GLN A 170 14.98 -20.34 -10.13
N ALA A 171 15.63 -19.88 -9.06
CA ALA A 171 15.05 -18.92 -8.12
C ALA A 171 14.72 -17.57 -8.81
N PHE A 172 15.59 -17.11 -9.72
CA PHE A 172 15.35 -15.91 -10.53
C PHE A 172 14.08 -16.06 -11.40
N LEU A 173 13.95 -17.18 -12.13
CA LEU A 173 12.80 -17.45 -12.99
C LEU A 173 11.50 -17.60 -12.19
N VAL A 174 11.52 -18.33 -11.06
CA VAL A 174 10.37 -18.44 -10.14
C VAL A 174 9.88 -17.06 -9.70
N ASN A 175 10.79 -16.13 -9.40
CA ASN A 175 10.44 -14.79 -8.96
C ASN A 175 10.06 -13.85 -10.11
N LEU A 176 10.66 -14.01 -11.30
CA LEU A 176 10.31 -13.28 -12.52
C LEU A 176 8.88 -13.59 -12.98
N PHE A 177 8.45 -14.85 -12.88
CA PHE A 177 7.08 -15.28 -13.19
C PHE A 177 6.10 -15.09 -12.03
N SER A 178 6.50 -14.47 -10.93
CA SER A 178 5.66 -14.22 -9.75
C SER A 178 5.07 -15.51 -9.13
N LEU A 179 5.88 -16.58 -9.07
CA LEU A 179 5.51 -17.90 -8.53
C LEU A 179 6.11 -18.19 -7.14
N GLN A 180 6.91 -17.28 -6.59
CA GLN A 180 7.41 -17.34 -5.21
C GLN A 180 6.23 -17.41 -4.22
N GLY A 181 6.37 -18.28 -3.22
CA GLY A 181 5.28 -18.67 -2.31
C GLY A 181 4.52 -19.93 -2.74
N VAL A 182 4.61 -20.33 -4.02
CA VAL A 182 3.93 -21.52 -4.57
C VAL A 182 4.91 -22.53 -5.17
N ALA A 183 5.78 -22.08 -6.09
CA ALA A 183 6.74 -22.93 -6.80
C ALA A 183 8.19 -22.78 -6.32
N GLY A 184 8.43 -21.97 -5.28
CA GLY A 184 9.74 -21.73 -4.70
C GLY A 184 9.73 -20.57 -3.70
N LYS A 185 10.89 -20.24 -3.14
CA LYS A 185 11.06 -19.13 -2.18
C LYS A 185 11.40 -17.82 -2.89
N THR A 186 11.42 -16.72 -2.11
CA THR A 186 11.83 -15.40 -2.59
C THR A 186 13.29 -15.41 -3.05
N PHE A 187 13.58 -14.67 -4.11
CA PHE A 187 14.92 -14.58 -4.69
C PHE A 187 15.92 -13.89 -3.74
N GLY A 188 17.06 -14.53 -3.49
CA GLY A 188 18.15 -13.98 -2.68
C GLY A 188 17.70 -13.50 -1.30
N SER A 189 18.18 -12.33 -0.88
CA SER A 189 17.79 -11.65 0.36
C SER A 189 16.44 -10.95 0.31
N ASN A 190 15.83 -10.85 -0.88
CA ASN A 190 14.64 -10.02 -1.10
C ASN A 190 13.33 -10.72 -0.67
N GLY A 191 13.26 -11.02 0.62
CA GLY A 191 12.12 -11.62 1.31
C GLY A 191 10.81 -10.84 1.21
N ALA A 192 10.80 -9.61 0.66
CA ALA A 192 9.58 -8.83 0.45
C ALA A 192 8.80 -9.25 -0.81
N LEU A 193 9.43 -9.94 -1.77
CA LEU A 193 8.84 -10.28 -3.07
C LEU A 193 7.59 -11.18 -3.01
N TRP A 194 7.30 -11.87 -1.89
CA TRP A 194 6.12 -12.72 -1.78
C TRP A 194 4.80 -11.97 -1.99
N THR A 195 4.69 -10.74 -1.46
CA THR A 195 3.46 -9.94 -1.59
C THR A 195 3.21 -9.49 -3.02
N LEU A 196 4.27 -9.30 -3.81
CA LEU A 196 4.19 -8.97 -5.22
C LEU A 196 3.68 -10.16 -6.06
N SER A 197 4.04 -11.39 -5.68
CA SER A 197 3.47 -12.61 -6.27
C SER A 197 1.96 -12.65 -6.04
N LEU A 198 1.50 -12.40 -4.81
CA LEU A 198 0.07 -12.30 -4.50
C LEU A 198 -0.62 -11.17 -5.28
N GLU A 199 0.04 -10.01 -5.44
CA GLU A 199 -0.52 -8.90 -6.22
C GLU A 199 -0.69 -9.24 -7.71
N VAL A 200 0.27 -9.92 -8.34
CA VAL A 200 0.13 -10.42 -9.72
C VAL A 200 -1.00 -11.46 -9.83
N GLN A 201 -1.14 -12.35 -8.85
CA GLN A 201 -2.26 -13.30 -8.79
C GLN A 201 -3.62 -12.58 -8.64
N PHE A 202 -3.72 -11.55 -7.79
CA PHE A 202 -4.92 -10.71 -7.68
C PHE A 202 -5.28 -10.05 -9.02
N TYR A 203 -4.29 -9.67 -9.82
CA TYR A 203 -4.52 -9.03 -11.12
C TYR A 203 -5.00 -10.04 -12.18
N ALA A 204 -4.48 -11.28 -12.15
CA ALA A 204 -4.96 -12.35 -13.01
C ALA A 204 -6.45 -12.65 -12.76
N ILE A 205 -6.85 -12.79 -11.49
CA ILE A 205 -8.23 -13.14 -11.10
C ILE A 205 -9.22 -11.96 -11.11
N TYR A 206 -8.74 -10.71 -11.09
CA TYR A 206 -9.60 -9.52 -10.97
C TYR A 206 -10.74 -9.43 -12.01
N PRO A 207 -10.55 -9.73 -13.31
CA PRO A 207 -11.63 -9.67 -14.28
C PRO A 207 -12.79 -10.62 -13.96
N LEU A 208 -12.49 -11.81 -13.42
CA LEU A 208 -13.50 -12.77 -12.97
C LEU A 208 -14.24 -12.22 -11.74
N LEU A 209 -13.53 -11.64 -10.77
CA LEU A 209 -14.15 -10.99 -9.62
C LEU A 209 -15.06 -9.83 -10.06
N PHE A 210 -14.64 -9.02 -11.04
CA PHE A 210 -15.45 -7.94 -11.59
C PHE A 210 -16.72 -8.47 -12.28
N ALA A 211 -16.61 -9.56 -13.04
CA ALA A 211 -17.75 -10.23 -13.65
C ALA A 211 -18.72 -10.82 -12.61
N LEU A 212 -18.21 -11.44 -11.54
CA LEU A 212 -19.01 -11.98 -10.44
C LEU A 212 -19.73 -10.85 -9.68
N ARG A 213 -19.04 -9.75 -9.37
CA ARG A 213 -19.62 -8.52 -8.78
C ARG A 213 -20.76 -7.94 -9.60
N ARG A 214 -20.78 -8.13 -10.93
CA ARG A 214 -21.91 -7.70 -11.78
C ARG A 214 -23.14 -8.61 -11.66
N ARG A 215 -22.96 -9.89 -11.30
CA ARG A 215 -24.06 -10.86 -11.13
C ARG A 215 -24.68 -10.82 -9.73
N ILE A 216 -23.84 -10.84 -8.68
CA ILE A 216 -24.31 -11.03 -7.29
C ILE A 216 -24.05 -9.84 -6.36
N GLY A 217 -23.44 -8.76 -6.85
CA GLY A 217 -23.06 -7.60 -6.05
C GLY A 217 -21.77 -7.81 -5.24
N MET A 218 -21.13 -6.70 -4.81
CA MET A 218 -19.82 -6.77 -4.15
C MET A 218 -19.86 -7.33 -2.72
N THR A 219 -20.95 -7.12 -1.97
CA THR A 219 -21.08 -7.67 -0.61
C THR A 219 -21.11 -9.20 -0.64
N SER A 220 -21.83 -9.80 -1.59
CA SER A 220 -21.88 -11.25 -1.80
C SER A 220 -20.52 -11.80 -2.25
N VAL A 221 -19.80 -11.07 -3.12
CA VAL A 221 -18.41 -11.40 -3.47
C VAL A 221 -17.51 -11.38 -2.24
N LEU A 222 -17.58 -10.35 -1.40
CA LEU A 222 -16.79 -10.24 -0.17
C LEU A 222 -17.07 -11.40 0.79
N ALA A 223 -18.33 -11.81 0.94
CA ALA A 223 -18.72 -12.96 1.77
C ALA A 223 -18.14 -14.29 1.23
N ILE A 224 -18.26 -14.54 -0.08
CA ILE A 224 -17.67 -15.73 -0.73
C ILE A 224 -16.15 -15.74 -0.56
N VAL A 225 -15.50 -14.59 -0.79
CA VAL A 225 -14.05 -14.46 -0.64
C VAL A 225 -13.60 -14.64 0.81
N ALA A 226 -14.38 -14.18 1.80
CA ALA A 226 -14.10 -14.43 3.22
C ALA A 226 -14.16 -15.93 3.56
N VAL A 227 -15.14 -16.67 3.04
CA VAL A 227 -15.22 -18.14 3.22
C VAL A 227 -14.03 -18.85 2.56
N ILE A 228 -13.73 -18.52 1.30
CA ILE A 228 -12.55 -19.05 0.58
C ILE A 228 -11.26 -18.74 1.35
N ASN A 229 -11.15 -17.54 1.92
CA ASN A 229 -10.00 -17.10 2.69
C ASN A 229 -9.77 -17.92 3.95
N VAL A 230 -10.82 -18.19 4.74
CA VAL A 230 -10.74 -19.04 5.94
C VAL A 230 -10.38 -20.49 5.59
N VAL A 231 -10.99 -21.06 4.55
CA VAL A 231 -10.67 -22.43 4.08
C VAL A 231 -9.22 -22.50 3.57
N SER A 232 -8.79 -21.51 2.78
CA SER A 232 -7.42 -21.41 2.28
C SER A 232 -6.39 -21.26 3.40
N ALA A 233 -6.70 -20.51 4.45
CA ALA A 233 -5.83 -20.39 5.62
C ALA A 233 -5.63 -21.73 6.34
N TYR A 234 -6.72 -22.50 6.50
CA TYR A 234 -6.66 -23.80 7.15
C TYR A 234 -5.89 -24.84 6.32
N VAL A 235 -6.04 -24.81 4.99
CA VAL A 235 -5.47 -25.83 4.08
C VAL A 235 -4.05 -25.48 3.61
N LEU A 236 -3.78 -24.24 3.21
CA LEU A 236 -2.53 -23.88 2.52
C LEU A 236 -1.48 -23.23 3.44
N GLU A 237 -1.90 -22.32 4.32
CA GLU A 237 -0.96 -21.59 5.20
C GLU A 237 -0.24 -22.56 6.18
N ARG A 238 -0.93 -23.61 6.62
CA ARG A 238 -0.37 -24.70 7.44
C ARG A 238 0.77 -25.48 6.76
N HIS A 239 0.90 -25.35 5.44
CA HIS A 239 1.95 -26.00 4.64
C HIS A 239 2.95 -24.99 4.06
N ASP A 240 2.97 -23.73 4.56
CA ASP A 240 3.86 -22.65 4.09
C ASP A 240 3.68 -22.33 2.58
N ILE A 241 2.45 -22.54 2.07
CA ILE A 241 2.03 -22.22 0.71
C ILE A 241 1.31 -20.87 0.70
N GLN A 242 2.00 -19.85 0.19
CA GLN A 242 1.52 -18.47 0.14
C GLN A 242 0.76 -18.25 -1.17
N PHE A 243 -0.53 -18.60 -1.17
CA PHE A 243 -1.41 -18.46 -2.32
C PHE A 243 -2.41 -17.30 -2.16
N PHE A 244 -2.85 -16.68 -3.26
CA PHE A 244 -3.66 -15.46 -3.20
C PHE A 244 -4.94 -15.61 -2.39
N THR A 245 -5.59 -16.79 -2.41
CA THR A 245 -6.82 -17.07 -1.67
C THR A 245 -6.68 -16.83 -0.16
N SER A 246 -5.51 -17.12 0.44
CA SER A 246 -5.20 -16.87 1.86
C SER A 246 -5.10 -15.37 2.18
N TYR A 247 -4.97 -14.48 1.20
CA TYR A 247 -4.81 -13.04 1.43
C TYR A 247 -5.87 -12.18 0.73
N TRP A 248 -6.69 -12.79 -0.13
CA TRP A 248 -7.64 -12.12 -1.02
C TRP A 248 -8.69 -11.28 -0.27
N PHE A 249 -9.11 -11.71 0.91
CA PHE A 249 -10.10 -11.00 1.73
C PHE A 249 -9.69 -9.55 1.98
N SER A 250 -8.46 -9.31 2.46
CA SER A 250 -7.91 -7.96 2.68
C SER A 250 -7.95 -7.07 1.44
N TRP A 251 -7.60 -7.62 0.28
CA TRP A 251 -7.68 -6.92 -1.00
C TRP A 251 -9.14 -6.60 -1.39
N THR A 252 -10.05 -7.55 -1.18
CA THR A 252 -11.48 -7.36 -1.47
C THR A 252 -12.19 -6.38 -0.53
N LEU A 253 -11.73 -6.19 0.71
CA LEU A 253 -12.21 -5.10 1.57
C LEU A 253 -12.00 -3.74 0.90
N GLY A 254 -10.82 -3.51 0.31
CA GLY A 254 -10.54 -2.31 -0.47
C GLY A 254 -11.48 -2.13 -1.66
N ALA A 255 -11.70 -3.22 -2.42
CA ALA A 255 -12.62 -3.22 -3.55
C ALA A 255 -14.08 -2.96 -3.11
N TRP A 256 -14.49 -3.47 -1.95
CA TRP A 256 -15.80 -3.23 -1.35
C TRP A 256 -15.97 -1.76 -0.92
N ILE A 257 -14.96 -1.14 -0.30
CA ILE A 257 -14.96 0.31 0.02
C ILE A 257 -15.15 1.13 -1.25
N ALA A 258 -14.46 0.77 -2.35
CA ALA A 258 -14.59 1.47 -3.62
C ALA A 258 -16.02 1.39 -4.21
N ASP A 259 -16.65 0.21 -4.16
CA ASP A 259 -18.00 -0.02 -4.68
C ASP A 259 -19.09 0.60 -3.77
N ALA A 260 -18.91 0.57 -2.44
CA ALA A 260 -19.75 1.26 -1.47
C ALA A 260 -19.68 2.78 -1.62
N ARG A 261 -18.48 3.35 -1.81
CA ARG A 261 -18.30 4.80 -2.01
C ARG A 261 -18.68 5.29 -3.42
N ALA A 262 -18.73 4.40 -4.41
CA ALA A 262 -19.31 4.68 -5.73
C ALA A 262 -20.84 4.78 -5.71
N ARG A 263 -21.52 4.02 -4.83
CA ARG A 263 -22.98 4.14 -4.58
C ARG A 263 -23.36 5.24 -3.59
N SER A 264 -22.46 5.60 -2.67
CA SER A 264 -22.75 6.57 -1.61
C SER A 264 -23.12 7.95 -2.17
N ALA A 265 -24.14 8.58 -1.60
CA ALA A 265 -24.45 9.97 -1.90
C ALA A 265 -23.25 10.89 -1.57
N PRO A 266 -23.03 11.99 -2.32
CA PRO A 266 -21.92 12.93 -2.13
C PRO A 266 -21.62 13.32 -0.68
N HIS A 267 -22.67 13.57 0.11
CA HIS A 267 -22.59 14.06 1.48
C HIS A 267 -22.93 12.99 2.54
N ALA A 268 -22.97 11.71 2.16
CA ALA A 268 -23.20 10.61 3.10
C ALA A 268 -22.04 10.53 4.09
N ARG A 269 -22.32 10.91 5.35
CA ARG A 269 -21.44 10.78 6.52
C ARG A 269 -21.73 9.46 7.23
N SER A 270 -20.69 8.73 7.58
CA SER A 270 -20.69 7.61 8.49
C SER A 270 -20.30 8.07 9.90
N PRO A 271 -20.56 7.28 10.94
CA PRO A 271 -20.30 7.72 12.31
C PRO A 271 -18.81 7.73 12.66
N VAL A 272 -18.44 8.56 13.65
CA VAL A 272 -17.03 8.73 14.09
C VAL A 272 -16.49 7.47 14.79
N TRP A 273 -17.36 6.64 15.38
CA TRP A 273 -16.96 5.40 16.05
C TRP A 273 -16.30 4.36 15.12
N LEU A 274 -16.33 4.54 13.78
CA LEU A 274 -15.51 3.75 12.87
C LEU A 274 -14.01 3.90 13.13
N TYR A 275 -13.54 5.04 13.64
CA TYR A 275 -12.15 5.18 14.08
C TYR A 275 -11.86 4.43 15.39
N ALA A 276 -12.86 4.31 16.28
CA ALA A 276 -12.74 3.48 17.48
C ALA A 276 -12.72 1.99 17.13
N LEU A 277 -13.52 1.54 16.15
CA LEU A 277 -13.38 0.19 15.58
C LEU A 277 -12.00 -0.02 14.96
N ALA A 278 -11.52 0.93 14.16
CA ALA A 278 -10.20 0.83 13.54
C ALA A 278 -9.10 0.61 14.59
N ALA A 279 -9.11 1.42 15.66
CA ALA A 279 -8.18 1.27 16.79
C ALA A 279 -8.37 -0.07 17.52
N GLY A 280 -9.61 -0.51 17.77
CA GLY A 280 -9.92 -1.80 18.41
C GLY A 280 -9.40 -2.99 17.60
N PHE A 281 -9.66 -3.03 16.29
CA PHE A 281 -9.15 -4.07 15.40
C PHE A 281 -7.62 -4.03 15.26
N VAL A 282 -6.99 -2.85 15.32
CA VAL A 282 -5.53 -2.74 15.37
C VAL A 282 -4.96 -3.34 16.66
N ALA A 283 -5.54 -3.01 17.82
CA ALA A 283 -5.13 -3.55 19.11
C ALA A 283 -5.35 -5.08 19.19
N LEU A 284 -6.50 -5.58 18.71
CA LEU A 284 -6.78 -7.01 18.59
C LEU A 284 -5.77 -7.70 17.66
N GLY A 285 -5.39 -7.08 16.54
CA GLY A 285 -4.35 -7.60 15.65
C GLY A 285 -2.98 -7.66 16.33
N CYS A 286 -2.61 -6.65 17.11
CA CYS A 286 -1.35 -6.65 17.88
C CYS A 286 -1.30 -7.77 18.93
N ALA A 287 -2.42 -8.08 19.59
CA ALA A 287 -2.54 -9.21 20.51
C ALA A 287 -2.54 -10.56 19.75
N ALA A 288 -3.30 -10.67 18.66
CA ALA A 288 -3.37 -11.87 17.83
C ALA A 288 -2.02 -12.24 17.21
N PHE A 289 -1.13 -11.27 16.97
CA PHE A 289 0.19 -11.48 16.41
C PHE A 289 1.06 -12.42 17.26
N HIS A 290 0.81 -12.50 18.57
CA HIS A 290 1.47 -13.45 19.46
C HIS A 290 1.08 -14.92 19.18
N PHE A 291 -0.15 -15.15 18.71
CA PHE A 291 -0.69 -16.48 18.40
C PHE A 291 -0.53 -16.87 16.92
N GLY A 292 -0.31 -15.89 16.04
CA GLY A 292 0.01 -16.13 14.64
C GLY A 292 -0.15 -14.90 13.75
N GLN A 293 0.80 -14.72 12.82
CA GLN A 293 0.81 -13.59 11.89
C GLN A 293 -0.45 -13.52 11.01
N TYR A 294 -1.02 -14.66 10.63
CA TYR A 294 -2.21 -14.72 9.77
C TYR A 294 -3.44 -14.05 10.39
N GLY A 295 -3.78 -14.37 11.64
CA GLY A 295 -4.93 -13.79 12.33
C GLY A 295 -4.78 -12.28 12.52
N ALA A 296 -3.57 -11.85 12.93
CA ALA A 296 -3.22 -10.44 13.04
C ALA A 296 -3.38 -9.70 11.70
N PHE A 297 -2.93 -10.29 10.60
CA PHE A 297 -3.03 -9.72 9.26
C PHE A 297 -4.48 -9.38 8.87
N GLN A 298 -5.42 -10.30 9.10
CA GLN A 298 -6.83 -10.05 8.75
C GLN A 298 -7.47 -9.00 9.67
N LEU A 299 -7.14 -9.00 10.96
CA LEU A 299 -7.61 -7.98 11.92
C LEU A 299 -7.08 -6.59 11.56
N TRP A 300 -5.80 -6.46 11.19
CA TRP A 300 -5.22 -5.21 10.70
C TRP A 300 -5.84 -4.74 9.38
N ALA A 301 -6.14 -5.66 8.46
CA ALA A 301 -6.86 -5.33 7.23
C ALA A 301 -8.27 -4.79 7.50
N ILE A 302 -9.02 -5.39 8.43
CA ILE A 302 -10.35 -4.92 8.85
C ILE A 302 -10.25 -3.55 9.54
N GLY A 303 -9.31 -3.38 10.48
CA GLY A 303 -9.09 -2.10 11.17
C GLY A 303 -8.75 -0.97 10.20
N PHE A 304 -7.83 -1.22 9.27
CA PHE A 304 -7.48 -0.25 8.24
C PHE A 304 -8.64 -0.02 7.23
N ALA A 305 -9.47 -1.03 6.92
CA ALA A 305 -10.65 -0.85 6.09
C ALA A 305 -11.68 0.11 6.73
N PHE A 306 -11.92 0.02 8.04
CA PHE A 306 -12.77 0.98 8.76
C PHE A 306 -12.17 2.40 8.75
N TYR A 307 -10.86 2.53 9.01
CA TYR A 307 -10.15 3.80 8.92
C TYR A 307 -10.28 4.41 7.51
N LEU A 308 -9.97 3.63 6.47
CA LEU A 308 -9.95 4.10 5.09
C LEU A 308 -11.36 4.48 4.60
N TYR A 309 -12.40 3.71 4.95
CA TYR A 309 -13.78 4.04 4.61
C TYR A 309 -14.17 5.42 5.16
N LYS A 310 -13.82 5.72 6.41
CA LYS A 310 -14.08 7.00 7.07
C LYS A 310 -13.18 8.14 6.54
N ALA A 311 -11.91 7.86 6.29
CA ALA A 311 -10.95 8.84 5.77
C ALA A 311 -11.23 9.26 4.31
N LEU A 312 -11.92 8.42 3.53
CA LEU A 312 -12.35 8.71 2.16
C LEU A 312 -13.71 9.43 2.06
N GLU A 313 -14.24 9.95 3.18
CA GLU A 313 -15.38 10.85 3.15
C GLU A 313 -15.08 12.16 2.41
N ARG A 314 -16.14 12.87 1.99
CA ARG A 314 -15.99 14.24 1.49
C ARG A 314 -16.05 15.16 2.71
N GLY A 315 -14.90 15.45 3.30
CA GLY A 315 -14.73 16.55 4.26
C GLY A 315 -14.61 17.88 3.52
N ASN A 316 -14.76 19.01 4.23
CA ASN A 316 -14.44 20.32 3.65
C ASN A 316 -12.96 20.36 3.23
N ALA A 317 -12.72 20.62 1.94
CA ALA A 317 -11.38 20.73 1.36
C ALA A 317 -10.63 22.01 1.80
N ASP A 318 -11.28 22.88 2.58
CA ASP A 318 -10.79 24.21 2.99
C ASP A 318 -9.52 24.16 3.85
N ARG A 319 -9.24 23.03 4.51
CA ARG A 319 -7.98 22.81 5.23
C ARG A 319 -7.09 21.88 4.40
N GLY A 320 -6.16 22.49 3.66
CA GLY A 320 -5.13 21.76 2.93
C GLY A 320 -4.34 20.82 3.85
N PRO A 321 -3.81 19.69 3.34
CA PRO A 321 -3.24 18.62 4.16
C PRO A 321 -2.15 19.14 5.11
N ALA A 322 -2.12 18.62 6.34
CA ALA A 322 -1.10 18.94 7.32
C ALA A 322 0.31 18.59 6.81
N PHE A 323 1.35 19.28 7.30
CA PHE A 323 2.73 19.13 6.79
C PHE A 323 3.20 17.67 6.76
N GLY A 324 3.03 16.92 7.86
CA GLY A 324 3.40 15.50 7.93
C GLY A 324 2.65 14.62 6.92
N MET A 325 1.39 14.94 6.60
CA MET A 325 0.60 14.23 5.60
C MET A 325 1.10 14.50 4.17
N ARG A 326 1.57 15.72 3.88
CA ARG A 326 2.25 16.04 2.60
C ARG A 326 3.57 15.29 2.48
N LEU A 327 4.34 15.19 3.55
CA LEU A 327 5.60 14.44 3.58
C LEU A 327 5.35 12.95 3.33
N LEU A 328 4.40 12.35 4.06
CA LEU A 328 4.01 10.95 3.85
C LEU A 328 3.45 10.71 2.43
N SER A 329 2.68 11.64 1.86
CA SER A 329 2.19 11.55 0.47
C SER A 329 3.34 11.50 -0.54
N ARG A 330 4.40 12.30 -0.37
CA ARG A 330 5.60 12.25 -1.22
C ARG A 330 6.39 10.94 -1.08
N LEU A 331 6.38 10.32 0.11
CA LEU A 331 6.92 8.97 0.31
C LEU A 331 6.01 7.90 -0.32
N GLY A 332 4.71 8.19 -0.42
CA GLY A 332 3.72 7.40 -1.16
C GLY A 332 4.05 7.24 -2.64
N ASP A 333 4.55 8.30 -3.29
CA ASP A 333 4.88 8.33 -4.72
C ASP A 333 5.86 7.22 -5.12
N PHE A 334 6.87 6.94 -4.29
CA PHE A 334 7.89 5.90 -4.51
C PHE A 334 7.81 4.73 -3.53
N SER A 335 6.68 4.59 -2.82
CA SER A 335 6.43 3.53 -1.84
C SER A 335 6.68 2.11 -2.38
N PHE A 336 6.38 1.88 -3.67
CA PHE A 336 6.57 0.60 -4.33
C PHE A 336 8.06 0.32 -4.60
N SER A 337 8.78 1.28 -5.17
CA SER A 337 10.24 1.22 -5.30
C SER A 337 10.95 0.94 -3.95
N LEU A 338 10.58 1.64 -2.87
CA LEU A 338 11.14 1.38 -1.54
C LEU A 338 10.83 -0.05 -1.08
N TYR A 339 9.59 -0.50 -1.24
CA TYR A 339 9.18 -1.85 -0.89
C TYR A 339 9.96 -2.94 -1.66
N LEU A 340 10.29 -2.71 -2.94
CA LEU A 340 10.98 -3.69 -3.78
C LEU A 340 12.48 -3.84 -3.51
N ILE A 341 13.18 -2.82 -2.98
CA ILE A 341 14.66 -2.84 -2.94
C ILE A 341 15.30 -2.68 -1.55
N HIS A 342 14.53 -2.39 -0.50
CA HIS A 342 15.11 -2.10 0.83
C HIS A 342 15.87 -3.28 1.45
N LEU A 343 15.37 -4.51 1.33
CA LEU A 343 15.97 -5.70 1.94
C LEU A 343 17.40 -6.01 1.44
N PRO A 344 17.68 -6.13 0.13
CA PRO A 344 19.04 -6.36 -0.35
C PRO A 344 20.00 -5.20 -0.03
N ILE A 345 19.49 -3.96 0.05
CA ILE A 345 20.29 -2.82 0.54
C ILE A 345 20.68 -3.02 2.01
N PHE A 346 19.74 -3.39 2.90
CA PHE A 346 20.04 -3.61 4.31
C PHE A 346 21.00 -4.78 4.53
N VAL A 347 20.84 -5.88 3.77
CA VAL A 347 21.72 -7.05 3.86
C VAL A 347 23.13 -6.73 3.38
N LEU A 348 23.28 -5.95 2.29
CA LEU A 348 24.58 -5.46 1.85
C LEU A 348 25.24 -4.54 2.90
N LEU A 349 24.50 -3.59 3.46
CA LEU A 349 25.04 -2.69 4.50
C LEU A 349 25.48 -3.46 5.75
N SER A 350 24.70 -4.46 6.18
CA SER A 350 25.04 -5.36 7.29
C SER A 350 26.32 -6.15 7.02
N SER A 351 26.47 -6.68 5.80
CA SER A 351 27.66 -7.42 5.37
C SER A 351 28.90 -6.52 5.31
N LEU A 352 28.76 -5.29 4.79
CA LEU A 352 29.84 -4.30 4.64
C LEU A 352 30.31 -3.70 5.96
N LEU A 353 29.39 -3.21 6.78
CA LEU A 353 29.71 -2.36 7.93
C LEU A 353 29.96 -3.16 9.21
N PHE A 354 29.25 -4.27 9.39
CA PHE A 354 29.26 -5.06 10.62
C PHE A 354 29.50 -6.55 10.39
N ARG A 355 29.94 -6.95 9.19
CA ARG A 355 30.23 -8.35 8.83
C ARG A 355 29.08 -9.29 9.19
N SER A 356 27.85 -8.88 8.88
CA SER A 356 26.60 -9.60 9.16
C SER A 356 26.29 -9.85 10.64
N SER A 357 26.97 -9.19 11.58
CA SER A 357 26.71 -9.32 13.02
C SER A 357 25.56 -8.42 13.50
N LEU A 358 24.72 -8.94 14.40
CA LEU A 358 23.61 -8.18 14.97
C LEU A 358 24.11 -7.18 16.03
N GLN A 359 23.61 -5.95 15.95
CA GLN A 359 24.05 -4.84 16.78
C GLN A 359 23.16 -4.63 18.01
N MET A 360 23.81 -4.33 19.13
CA MET A 360 23.15 -3.83 20.34
C MET A 360 22.62 -2.40 20.14
N SER A 361 23.35 -1.60 19.35
CA SER A 361 22.98 -0.21 19.05
C SER A 361 21.82 -0.16 18.04
N ILE A 362 20.86 0.73 18.27
CA ILE A 362 19.76 0.98 17.31
C ILE A 362 20.18 1.92 16.18
N TRP A 363 21.23 2.72 16.38
CA TRP A 363 21.68 3.76 15.43
C TRP A 363 21.99 3.27 14.00
N PRO A 364 22.63 2.09 13.78
CA PRO A 364 22.83 1.53 12.45
C PRO A 364 21.53 1.39 11.65
N SER A 365 20.42 0.99 12.30
CA SER A 365 19.13 0.81 11.61
C SER A 365 18.55 2.12 11.08
N PHE A 366 18.80 3.26 11.74
CA PHE A 366 18.45 4.58 11.20
C PHE A 366 19.38 4.96 10.03
N GLY A 367 20.68 4.69 10.15
CA GLY A 367 21.64 4.89 9.05
C GLY A 367 21.26 4.12 7.78
N TYR A 368 20.76 2.90 7.92
CA TYR A 368 20.32 2.06 6.80
C TYR A 368 19.08 2.63 6.11
N MET A 369 18.11 3.16 6.88
CA MET A 369 16.97 3.88 6.32
C MET A 369 17.40 5.14 5.56
N LEU A 370 18.42 5.86 6.05
CA LEU A 370 19.00 7.03 5.37
C LEU A 370 19.68 6.68 4.03
N VAL A 371 20.09 5.43 3.81
CA VAL A 371 20.59 4.94 2.51
C VAL A 371 19.46 4.40 1.63
N ALA A 372 18.59 3.55 2.18
CA ALA A 372 17.55 2.88 1.41
C ALA A 372 16.45 3.82 0.89
N VAL A 373 16.07 4.87 1.64
CA VAL A 373 15.03 5.81 1.21
C VAL A 373 15.48 6.67 0.00
N PRO A 374 16.68 7.28 -0.01
CA PRO A 374 17.21 7.94 -1.21
C PRO A 374 17.45 6.97 -2.38
N ALA A 375 17.99 5.78 -2.13
CA ALA A 375 18.18 4.77 -3.18
C ALA A 375 16.85 4.38 -3.85
N ALA A 376 15.80 4.20 -3.05
CA ALA A 376 14.45 3.94 -3.55
C ALA A 376 13.87 5.11 -4.36
N TYR A 377 14.15 6.36 -3.96
CA TYR A 377 13.75 7.52 -4.76
C TYR A 377 14.47 7.57 -6.12
N VAL A 378 15.77 7.27 -6.15
CA VAL A 378 16.54 7.18 -7.42
C VAL A 378 15.99 6.06 -8.31
N PHE A 379 15.78 4.86 -7.76
CA PHE A 379 15.18 3.73 -8.47
C PHE A 379 13.77 4.05 -9.01
N TYR A 380 12.95 4.76 -8.24
CA TYR A 380 11.65 5.26 -8.70
C TYR A 380 11.78 6.19 -9.90
N ARG A 381 12.70 7.17 -9.86
CA ARG A 381 12.90 8.12 -10.95
C ARG A 381 13.42 7.46 -12.23
N LEU A 382 14.26 6.43 -12.10
CA LEU A 382 14.90 5.72 -13.21
C LEU A 382 14.07 4.58 -13.80
N VAL A 383 13.24 3.90 -13.00
CA VAL A 383 12.55 2.65 -13.40
C VAL A 383 11.03 2.74 -13.23
N GLU A 384 10.54 3.00 -12.02
CA GLU A 384 9.09 2.97 -11.75
C GLU A 384 8.33 4.07 -12.50
N LEU A 385 8.83 5.31 -12.50
CA LEU A 385 8.18 6.44 -13.16
C LEU A 385 8.12 6.28 -14.69
N PRO A 386 9.17 5.81 -15.40
CA PRO A 386 9.06 5.37 -16.79
C PRO A 386 8.04 4.24 -17.01
N ALA A 387 8.03 3.20 -16.16
CA ALA A 387 7.06 2.11 -16.25
C ALA A 387 5.61 2.58 -16.05
N MET A 388 5.37 3.54 -15.14
CA MET A 388 4.08 4.21 -14.95
C MET A 388 3.65 5.02 -16.18
N LYS A 389 4.58 5.73 -16.83
CA LYS A 389 4.31 6.47 -18.08
C LYS A 389 3.97 5.52 -19.23
N TRP A 390 4.70 4.41 -19.36
CA TRP A 390 4.42 3.37 -20.35
C TRP A 390 3.07 2.68 -20.12
N SER A 391 2.77 2.29 -18.87
CA SER A 391 1.44 1.80 -18.47
C SER A 391 0.32 2.79 -18.83
N ALA A 392 0.57 4.09 -18.73
CA ALA A 392 -0.41 5.13 -19.07
C ALA A 392 -0.65 5.30 -20.58
N SER A 393 0.30 4.97 -21.47
CA SER A 393 0.11 5.11 -22.92
C SER A 393 -0.89 4.11 -23.49
N PHE A 394 -1.10 2.97 -22.82
CA PHE A 394 -2.12 1.97 -23.19
C PHE A 394 -3.54 2.33 -22.72
N LYS A 395 -3.75 3.45 -22.02
CA LYS A 395 -5.11 3.94 -21.77
C LYS A 395 -5.82 4.08 -23.11
N PRO A 396 -7.07 3.59 -23.28
CA PRO A 396 -7.81 3.86 -24.50
C PRO A 396 -7.87 5.36 -24.66
N LYS A 397 -7.40 5.88 -25.81
CA LYS A 397 -7.73 7.25 -26.21
C LYS A 397 -9.25 7.28 -26.27
N ALA A 398 -9.89 7.97 -25.32
CA ALA A 398 -11.31 8.26 -25.43
C ALA A 398 -11.52 8.90 -26.79
N ALA A 399 -12.51 8.42 -27.55
CA ALA A 399 -12.68 8.83 -28.94
C ALA A 399 -12.78 10.36 -29.00
N LEU A 400 -11.76 11.00 -29.57
CA LEU A 400 -11.69 12.44 -29.84
C LEU A 400 -12.57 12.81 -31.05
N LYS A 401 -13.76 12.20 -31.12
CA LYS A 401 -14.78 12.35 -32.16
C LYS A 401 -16.14 12.09 -31.53
N GLN A 402 -16.74 13.16 -30.99
CA GLN A 402 -18.15 13.55 -31.18
C GLN A 402 -18.48 14.77 -30.31
N ALA A 403 -17.95 15.91 -30.75
CA ALA A 403 -18.51 17.27 -30.61
C ALA A 403 -17.75 18.12 -31.63
#